data_AF-A0A1Z5IQN6-F1
#
_entry.id   AF-A0A1Z5IQN6-F1
#
_cell.length_a   1.000
_cell.length_b   1.000
_cell.length_c   1.000
_cell.angle_alpha   90.00
_cell.angle_beta   90.00
_cell.angle_gamma   90.00
#
_symmetry.space_group_name_H-M   'P 1'
#
loop_
_entity.id
_entity.type
_entity.pdbx_description
1 polymer ?
#
loop_
_entity_poly.entity_id
_entity_poly.type
_entity_poly.pdbx_seq_one_letter_code
_entity_poly.pdbx_strand_id
1 'polypeptide(L)'
;MKKQVVTVDGVKYVVTEPANDEISESEVAGVNGTVKTVSGKGYRLNSNPDDLFEIEWVLDNYSDGKDADEWVKDWDTADAVYELD
;
A
#
# COMPACT_ATOMS: atom_id res chain seq x y z
N MET A 1 -13.51 -12.88 -5.60
CA MET A 1 -13.38 -11.65 -4.80
C MET A 1 -13.73 -10.45 -5.66
N LYS A 2 -14.34 -9.41 -5.09
CA LYS A 2 -14.58 -8.15 -5.81
C LYS A 2 -13.20 -7.53 -6.10
N LYS A 3 -12.96 -7.08 -7.33
CA LYS A 3 -11.71 -6.37 -7.66
C LYS A 3 -11.68 -5.07 -6.85
N GLN A 4 -10.69 -4.93 -5.97
CA GLN A 4 -10.40 -3.66 -5.30
C GLN A 4 -9.59 -2.80 -6.27
N VAL A 5 -9.93 -1.50 -6.32
CA VAL A 5 -9.26 -0.53 -7.17
C VAL A 5 -8.75 0.56 -6.26
N VAL A 6 -7.45 0.85 -6.36
CA VAL A 6 -6.75 1.81 -5.51
C VAL A 6 -6.25 2.95 -6.38
N THR A 7 -6.24 4.16 -5.84
CA THR A 7 -5.70 5.34 -6.51
C THR A 7 -4.39 5.77 -5.84
N VAL A 8 -3.33 5.95 -6.64
CA VAL A 8 -2.03 6.51 -6.21
C VAL A 8 -1.72 7.66 -7.15
N ASP A 9 -1.56 8.87 -6.62
CA ASP A 9 -1.29 10.09 -7.41
C ASP A 9 -2.23 10.29 -8.62
N GLY A 10 -3.51 9.93 -8.47
CA GLY A 10 -4.53 10.02 -9.53
C GLY A 10 -4.49 8.89 -10.57
N VAL A 11 -3.54 7.96 -10.48
CA VAL A 11 -3.48 6.74 -11.30
C VAL A 11 -4.20 5.60 -10.58
N LYS A 12 -5.02 4.85 -11.31
CA LYS A 12 -5.78 3.72 -10.75
C LYS A 12 -5.06 2.40 -10.96
N TYR A 13 -5.07 1.57 -9.94
CA TYR A 13 -4.48 0.22 -9.93
C TYR A 13 -5.54 -0.80 -9.52
N VAL A 14 -5.52 -1.96 -10.16
CA VAL A 14 -6.35 -3.10 -9.79
C VAL A 14 -5.52 -3.99 -8.87
N VAL A 15 -5.96 -4.13 -7.63
CA VAL A 15 -5.30 -4.95 -6.62
C VAL A 15 -5.56 -6.42 -6.93
N THR A 16 -4.48 -7.20 -7.05
CA THR A 16 -4.49 -8.66 -7.24
C THR A 16 -4.15 -9.39 -5.95
N GLU A 17 -3.28 -8.80 -5.13
CA GLU A 17 -2.93 -9.26 -3.78
C GLU A 17 -3.18 -8.10 -2.83
N PRO A 18 -4.21 -8.14 -1.97
CA PRO A 18 -4.42 -7.09 -0.99
C PRO A 18 -3.27 -7.04 0.00
N ALA A 19 -3.06 -5.88 0.61
CA ALA A 19 -2.14 -5.80 1.74
C ALA A 19 -2.60 -6.76 2.84
N ASN A 20 -1.65 -7.51 3.39
CA ASN A 20 -1.86 -8.31 4.59
C ASN A 20 -1.58 -7.45 5.82
N ASP A 21 -1.94 -7.93 7.01
CA ASP A 21 -1.62 -7.27 8.28
C ASP A 21 -0.11 -7.35 8.63
N GLU A 22 0.75 -7.69 7.66
CA GLU A 22 2.20 -7.75 7.85
C GLU A 22 2.78 -6.34 7.71
N ILE A 23 3.12 -5.77 8.86
CA ILE A 23 3.62 -4.40 8.94
C ILE A 23 5.12 -4.40 8.70
N SER A 24 5.54 -3.65 7.68
CA SER A 24 6.94 -3.36 7.42
C SER A 24 7.35 -2.08 8.12
N GLU A 25 8.56 -2.06 8.68
CA GLU A 25 9.12 -0.92 9.39
C GLU A 25 10.39 -0.44 8.70
N SER A 26 10.44 0.85 8.33
CA SER A 26 11.59 1.46 7.66
C SER A 26 12.03 2.76 8.33
N GLU A 27 13.33 2.88 8.59
CA GLU A 27 13.94 4.14 9.06
C GLU A 27 14.14 5.07 7.87
N VAL A 28 13.37 6.17 7.82
CA VAL A 28 13.49 7.18 6.77
C VAL A 28 14.39 8.33 7.25
N ALA A 29 15.50 8.54 6.55
CA ALA A 29 16.44 9.61 6.87
C ALA A 29 15.77 10.99 6.84
N GLY A 30 15.81 11.71 7.96
CA GLY A 30 15.20 13.03 8.10
C GLY A 30 13.82 13.05 8.77
N VAL A 31 13.22 11.88 9.01
CA VAL A 31 12.07 11.72 9.91
C VAL A 31 12.60 11.26 11.26
N ASN A 32 12.15 11.91 12.35
CA ASN A 32 12.52 11.47 13.70
C ASN A 32 11.56 10.33 14.12
N GLY A 33 11.79 9.13 13.58
CA GLY A 33 10.98 7.94 13.85
C GLY A 33 11.05 6.90 12.72
N THR A 34 10.40 5.77 12.96
CA THR A 34 10.22 4.68 12.01
C THR A 34 8.90 4.87 11.27
N VAL A 35 8.91 4.72 9.95
CA VAL A 35 7.68 4.68 9.15
C VAL A 35 7.21 3.23 9.10
N LYS A 36 5.93 3.00 9.41
CA LYS A 36 5.31 1.68 9.31
C LYS A 36 4.42 1.64 8.08
N THR A 37 4.55 0.62 7.26
CA THR A 37 3.80 0.47 6.02
C THR A 37 3.22 -0.93 5.88
N VAL A 38 2.19 -1.05 5.05
CA VAL A 38 1.70 -2.35 4.54
C VAL A 38 1.70 -2.29 3.03
N SER A 39 1.96 -3.42 2.38
CA SER A 39 2.03 -3.48 0.93
C SER A 39 1.16 -4.59 0.34
N GLY A 40 0.55 -4.27 -0.78
CA GLY A 40 -0.14 -5.21 -1.65
C GLY A 40 0.46 -5.18 -3.06
N LYS A 41 -0.13 -5.94 -3.98
CA LYS A 41 0.26 -5.93 -5.40
C LYS A 41 -0.92 -5.68 -6.31
N GLY A 42 -0.64 -5.04 -7.43
CA GLY A 42 -1.62 -4.82 -8.48
C GLY A 42 -1.00 -4.38 -9.79
N TYR A 43 -1.86 -4.13 -10.78
CA TYR A 43 -1.47 -3.60 -12.09
C TYR A 43 -2.25 -2.33 -12.40
N ARG A 44 -1.71 -1.47 -13.26
CA ARG A 44 -2.40 -0.24 -13.69
C ARG A 44 -3.73 -0.58 -14.38
N LEU A 45 -4.80 0.13 -14.00
CA LEU A 45 -6.11 0.00 -14.65
C LEU A 45 -5.97 0.34 -16.14
N ASN A 46 -6.41 -0.59 -17.00
CA ASN A 46 -6.29 -0.53 -18.47
C ASN A 46 -4.86 -0.76 -19.03
N SER A 47 -3.95 -1.33 -18.24
CA SER A 47 -2.63 -1.78 -18.71
C SER A 47 -2.54 -3.32 -18.74
N ASN A 48 -1.37 -3.84 -19.11
CA ASN A 48 -1.10 -5.27 -19.07
C ASN A 48 -1.20 -5.79 -17.63
N PRO A 49 -2.01 -6.84 -17.34
CA PRO A 49 -2.11 -7.41 -16.00
C PRO A 49 -0.83 -8.08 -15.49
N ASP A 50 0.11 -8.40 -16.39
CA ASP A 50 1.39 -9.01 -16.03
C ASP A 50 2.43 -7.97 -15.56
N ASP A 51 2.19 -6.68 -15.82
CA ASP A 51 3.05 -5.58 -15.37
C ASP A 51 2.64 -5.21 -13.93
N LEU A 52 3.19 -5.96 -12.96
CA LEU A 52 2.84 -5.82 -11.54
C LEU A 52 3.64 -4.73 -10.84
N PHE A 53 2.97 -4.11 -9.87
CA PHE A 53 3.50 -3.06 -9.01
C PHE A 53 3.22 -3.43 -7.56
N GLU A 54 4.15 -3.07 -6.69
CA GLU A 54 3.91 -3.02 -5.24
C GLU A 54 3.20 -1.71 -4.92
N ILE A 55 2.10 -1.81 -4.16
CA ILE A 55 1.28 -0.66 -3.75
C ILE A 55 1.41 -0.56 -2.24
N GLU A 56 1.83 0.62 -1.75
CA GLU A 56 2.17 0.84 -0.35
C GLU A 56 1.23 1.84 0.32
N TRP A 57 0.82 1.52 1.54
CA TRP A 57 0.09 2.40 2.45
C TRP A 57 0.90 2.68 3.69
N VAL A 58 0.99 3.95 4.08
CA VAL A 58 1.60 4.40 5.32
C VAL A 58 0.59 4.32 6.46
N LEU A 59 0.99 3.67 7.55
CA LEU A 59 0.15 3.54 8.75
C LEU A 59 0.31 4.77 9.64
N ASP A 60 -0.61 5.73 9.49
CA ASP A 60 -0.59 6.97 10.25
C ASP A 60 -0.92 6.75 11.74
N ASN A 61 0.01 7.11 12.63
CA ASN A 61 -0.11 6.98 14.10
C ASN A 61 -0.24 5.53 14.62
N TYR A 62 0.26 4.54 13.87
CA TYR A 62 0.26 3.16 14.34
C TYR A 62 0.94 3.04 15.71
N SER A 63 0.20 2.54 16.69
CA SER A 63 0.70 2.17 18.02
C SER A 63 0.78 0.65 18.14
N ASP A 64 1.81 0.14 18.80
CA ASP A 64 2.00 -1.29 19.00
C ASP A 64 0.74 -1.95 19.62
N GLY A 65 0.22 -2.97 18.94
CA GLY A 65 -0.89 -3.81 19.43
C GLY A 65 -2.26 -3.59 18.78
N LYS A 66 -2.33 -2.90 17.64
CA LYS A 66 -3.56 -2.82 16.82
C LYS A 66 -3.34 -3.43 15.42
N ASP A 67 -4.42 -3.79 14.75
CA ASP A 67 -4.37 -4.32 13.38
C ASP A 67 -4.12 -3.19 12.36
N ALA A 68 -3.55 -3.52 11.20
CA ALA A 68 -3.16 -2.52 10.21
C ALA A 68 -4.38 -1.81 9.59
N ASP A 69 -5.48 -2.54 9.42
CA ASP A 69 -6.75 -2.04 8.89
C ASP A 69 -7.39 -0.93 9.74
N GLU A 70 -7.09 -0.86 11.04
CA GLU A 70 -7.55 0.21 11.91
C GLU A 70 -6.83 1.54 11.71
N TRP A 71 -5.65 1.52 11.07
CA TRP A 71 -4.79 2.69 10.89
C TRP A 71 -4.63 3.15 9.46
N VAL A 72 -4.84 2.26 8.47
CA VAL A 72 -4.96 2.68 7.07
C VAL A 72 -6.22 3.55 6.95
N LYS A 73 -6.01 4.87 6.76
CA LYS A 73 -7.10 5.85 6.71
C LYS A 73 -8.07 5.61 5.55
N ASP A 74 -7.57 5.07 4.44
CA ASP A 74 -8.34 4.81 3.23
C ASP A 74 -7.71 3.66 2.42
N TRP A 75 -8.41 2.54 2.29
CA TRP A 75 -7.95 1.41 1.47
C TRP A 75 -8.18 1.63 -0.04
N ASP A 76 -8.91 2.68 -0.43
CA ASP A 76 -9.12 3.06 -1.83
C ASP A 76 -8.03 4.03 -2.34
N THR A 77 -7.20 4.58 -1.46
CA THR A 77 -6.09 5.49 -1.79
C THR A 77 -4.79 4.98 -1.17
N ALA A 78 -3.72 4.83 -1.95
CA ALA A 78 -2.40 4.44 -1.44
C ALA A 78 -1.40 5.59 -1.55
N ASP A 79 -0.34 5.52 -0.76
CA ASP A 79 0.68 6.56 -0.62
C ASP A 79 1.78 6.44 -1.68
N ALA A 80 2.14 5.22 -2.06
CA ALA A 80 3.21 4.99 -3.01
C ALA A 80 2.99 3.73 -3.86
N VAL A 81 3.72 3.68 -4.98
CA VAL A 81 3.73 2.54 -5.89
C VAL A 81 5.14 2.33 -6.45
N TYR A 82 5.58 1.07 -6.49
CA TYR A 82 6.91 0.69 -6.95
C TYR A 82 6.80 -0.38 -8.05
N GLU A 83 7.62 -0.27 -9.09
CA GLU A 83 7.71 -1.31 -10.13
C GLU A 83 8.36 -2.56 -9.54
N LEU A 84 7.76 -3.73 -9.81
CA LEU A 84 8.35 -5.01 -9.45
C LEU A 84 9.18 -5.51 -10.64
N ASP A 85 10.49 -5.67 -10.44
CA ASP A 85 11.43 -6.27 -11.40
C ASP A 85 11.19 -7.78 -11.60
#